data_AF-A0A226MAG4-F1
#
_entry.id   AF-A0A226MAG4-F1
#
_cell.length_a   1.000
_cell.length_b   1.000
_cell.length_c   1.000
_cell.angle_alpha   90.00
_cell.angle_beta   90.00
_cell.angle_gamma   90.00
#
_symmetry.space_group_name_H-M   'P 1'
#
loop_
_entity.id
_entity.type
_entity.pdbx_description
1 polymer ?
#
loop_
_entity_poly.entity_id
_entity_poly.type
_entity_poly.pdbx_seq_one_letter_code
_entity_poly.pdbx_strand_id
1 'polypeptide(L)'
;SSQCKILRCNSDFVAATLHLRGAGGGAAYCTALRSYSHCTRRTARTCRGDLAFHSAVHGIEDLMIQHNCSKDGPTAPPRPRAPAPDHHSFPASETCDYEKAFRSKHGRPPRYQHCAAFGDPHVRTFHDDFHTCRVEGSWPLLDNKFLFVQATSAPVAEGSNATVTSKLTIIFKNMKECTEQNVYRAELDNVPAAFEDGSVTGGGGLHIRERSPGRHVEIRAPYIGTTIAVRQAARQLSFSIRAAEEVARAFTAEQDLQLCVAGCPRSQRISRSVHGRAAAQVARALCKATLPVEDVYFQSCVFDVAVSGDANFTMAAHGALEDARDFLPDAGKLHIFQAAAGCPHAPPPFGLLLLLCGLCALWSLL
;
A
#
# COMPACT_ATOMS: atom_id res chain seq x y z
N SER A 1 -7.68 29.72 -6.24
CA SER A 1 -8.64 29.42 -5.16
C SER A 1 -7.85 29.20 -3.87
N SER A 2 -8.13 29.92 -2.79
CA SER A 2 -7.45 29.72 -1.50
C SER A 2 -8.10 28.55 -0.75
N GLN A 3 -7.37 27.44 -0.58
CA GLN A 3 -7.85 26.25 0.15
C GLN A 3 -8.00 26.51 1.66
N CYS A 4 -8.95 25.83 2.30
CA CYS A 4 -9.10 25.81 3.75
C CYS A 4 -7.83 25.25 4.42
N LYS A 5 -7.34 25.91 5.47
CA LYS A 5 -6.08 25.54 6.15
C LYS A 5 -6.31 24.98 7.56
N ILE A 6 -7.46 24.38 7.82
CA ILE A 6 -7.79 23.88 9.15
C ILE A 6 -6.84 22.79 9.63
N LEU A 7 -6.49 21.83 8.78
CA LEU A 7 -5.59 20.72 9.14
C LEU A 7 -4.24 21.24 9.64
N ARG A 8 -3.75 22.34 9.06
CA ARG A 8 -2.53 23.02 9.52
C ARG A 8 -2.70 23.67 10.90
N CYS A 9 -3.83 24.33 11.16
CA CYS A 9 -4.09 24.88 12.49
C CYS A 9 -4.14 23.76 13.56
N ASN A 10 -4.73 22.62 13.21
CA ASN A 10 -4.82 21.45 14.10
C ASN A 10 -3.43 20.86 14.37
N SER A 11 -2.62 20.66 13.33
CA SER A 11 -1.26 20.12 13.47
C SER A 11 -0.36 21.02 14.31
N ASP A 12 -0.44 22.33 14.10
CA ASP A 12 0.34 23.32 14.86
C ASP A 12 -0.02 23.29 16.36
N PHE A 13 -1.31 23.12 16.69
CA PHE A 13 -1.78 23.00 18.09
C PHE A 13 -1.33 21.68 18.75
N VAL A 14 -1.47 20.56 18.05
CA VAL A 14 -1.01 19.25 18.55
C VAL A 14 0.49 19.31 18.83
N ALA A 15 1.27 19.78 17.87
CA ALA A 15 2.72 19.92 18.02
C ALA A 15 3.11 20.80 19.22
N ALA A 16 2.41 21.93 19.42
CA ALA A 16 2.67 22.84 20.53
C ALA A 16 2.33 22.23 21.91
N THR A 17 1.53 21.16 21.96
CA THR A 17 1.03 20.58 23.20
C THR A 17 1.57 19.18 23.51
N LEU A 18 2.26 18.53 22.57
CA LEU A 18 2.86 17.18 22.71
C LEU A 18 3.70 17.02 23.98
N HIS A 19 4.48 18.05 24.37
CA HIS A 19 5.39 18.00 25.51
C HIS A 19 4.82 18.63 26.80
N LEU A 20 3.58 19.12 26.78
CA LEU A 20 3.00 19.91 27.88
C LEU A 20 2.12 19.10 28.85
N ARG A 21 2.11 17.76 28.74
CA ARG A 21 1.38 16.87 29.65
C ARG A 21 2.10 16.74 31.01
N GLY A 22 1.99 17.77 31.86
CA GLY A 22 2.51 17.79 33.23
C GLY A 22 2.17 19.08 34.00
N ALA A 23 2.28 19.05 35.34
CA ALA A 23 1.78 20.08 36.28
C ALA A 23 2.44 21.48 36.18
N GLY A 24 3.40 21.69 35.27
CA GLY A 24 4.00 23.00 34.96
C GLY A 24 3.59 23.59 33.60
N GLY A 25 2.68 22.94 32.86
CA GLY A 25 2.37 23.28 31.46
C GLY A 25 1.22 24.26 31.23
N GLY A 26 0.48 24.68 32.25
CA GLY A 26 -0.79 25.41 32.09
C GLY A 26 -0.69 26.73 31.30
N ALA A 27 0.30 27.57 31.61
CA ALA A 27 0.49 28.84 30.90
C ALA A 27 0.91 28.66 29.43
N ALA A 28 1.76 27.66 29.16
CA ALA A 28 2.18 27.30 27.80
C ALA A 28 1.02 26.68 27.00
N TYR A 29 0.18 25.87 27.66
CA TYR A 29 -1.01 25.27 27.06
C TYR A 29 -2.05 26.33 26.70
N CYS A 30 -2.34 27.28 27.59
CA CYS A 30 -3.21 28.42 27.28
C CYS A 30 -2.65 29.30 26.15
N THR A 31 -1.32 29.44 26.06
CA THR A 31 -0.66 30.15 24.96
C THR A 31 -0.82 29.41 23.63
N ALA A 32 -0.75 28.08 23.63
CA ALA A 32 -1.03 27.25 22.46
C ALA A 32 -2.51 27.35 22.03
N LEU A 33 -3.45 27.28 22.97
CA LEU A 33 -4.88 27.42 22.70
C LEU A 33 -5.24 28.79 22.12
N ARG A 34 -4.66 29.89 22.64
CA ARG A 34 -4.86 31.24 22.09
C ARG A 34 -4.33 31.35 20.65
N SER A 35 -3.20 30.70 20.37
CA SER A 35 -2.61 30.64 19.03
C SER A 35 -3.48 29.84 18.06
N TYR A 36 -4.04 28.71 18.52
CA TYR A 36 -4.95 27.87 17.75
C TYR A 36 -6.26 28.60 17.41
N SER A 37 -6.87 29.28 18.39
CA SER A 37 -8.05 30.15 18.19
C SER A 37 -7.80 31.24 17.16
N HIS A 38 -6.62 31.87 17.20
CA HIS A 38 -6.27 32.90 16.24
C HIS A 38 -6.01 32.35 14.83
N CYS A 39 -5.43 31.15 14.70
CA CYS A 39 -5.26 30.46 13.42
C CYS A 39 -6.60 30.13 12.76
N THR A 40 -7.54 29.54 13.50
CA THR A 40 -8.87 29.17 12.98
C THR A 40 -9.63 30.42 12.53
N ARG A 41 -9.63 31.50 13.30
CA ARG A 41 -10.24 32.79 12.90
C ARG A 41 -9.70 33.32 11.57
N ARG A 42 -8.39 33.22 11.32
CA ARG A 42 -7.77 33.70 10.07
C ARG A 42 -8.17 32.90 8.84
N THR A 43 -8.48 31.61 8.98
CA THR A 43 -8.86 30.74 7.87
C THR A 43 -10.39 30.56 7.74
N ALA A 44 -11.19 31.21 8.58
CA ALA A 44 -12.65 31.01 8.65
C ALA A 44 -13.38 31.27 7.31
N ARG A 45 -12.95 32.27 6.53
CA ARG A 45 -13.58 32.60 5.24
C ARG A 45 -13.47 31.46 4.22
N THR A 46 -12.33 30.77 4.20
CA THR A 46 -12.07 29.66 3.26
C THR A 46 -12.56 28.31 3.77
N CYS A 47 -12.98 28.23 5.03
CA CYS A 47 -13.38 26.99 5.71
C CYS A 47 -14.87 26.91 6.06
N ARG A 48 -15.73 27.74 5.46
CA ARG A 48 -17.16 27.85 5.83
C ARG A 48 -17.93 26.51 5.77
N GLY A 49 -17.59 25.65 4.82
CA GLY A 49 -18.23 24.33 4.62
C GLY A 49 -17.40 23.15 5.12
N ASP A 50 -16.34 23.40 5.89
CA ASP A 50 -15.44 22.35 6.37
C ASP A 50 -15.86 21.89 7.77
N LEU A 51 -16.19 20.60 7.93
CA LEU A 51 -16.63 20.05 9.21
C LEU A 51 -15.53 20.09 10.27
N ALA A 52 -14.28 19.81 9.91
CA ALA A 52 -13.15 19.83 10.83
C ALA A 52 -12.90 21.23 11.38
N PHE A 53 -13.17 22.26 10.58
CA PHE A 53 -13.12 23.65 11.03
C PHE A 53 -14.13 23.94 12.14
N HIS A 54 -15.39 23.55 11.96
CA HIS A 54 -16.43 23.78 12.96
C HIS A 54 -16.16 22.96 14.24
N SER A 55 -15.74 21.70 14.09
CA SER A 55 -15.32 20.87 15.23
C SER A 55 -14.15 21.47 16.00
N ALA A 56 -13.15 22.01 15.30
CA ALA A 56 -12.00 22.67 15.92
C ALA A 56 -12.39 23.95 16.67
N VAL A 57 -13.25 24.79 16.09
CA VAL A 57 -13.71 26.02 16.74
C VAL A 57 -14.42 25.72 18.06
N HIS A 58 -15.33 24.75 18.07
CA HIS A 58 -16.00 24.31 19.29
C HIS A 58 -15.02 23.70 20.30
N GLY A 59 -14.14 22.79 19.85
CA GLY A 59 -13.16 22.16 20.74
C GLY A 59 -12.19 23.17 21.37
N ILE A 60 -11.83 24.26 20.68
CA ILE A 60 -11.01 25.34 21.26
C ILE A 60 -11.74 26.01 22.42
N GLU A 61 -13.04 26.30 22.28
CA GLU A 61 -13.81 26.94 23.35
C GLU A 61 -13.91 26.05 24.58
N ASP A 62 -14.17 24.75 24.39
CA ASP A 62 -14.21 23.77 25.48
C ASP A 62 -12.86 23.65 26.19
N LEU A 63 -11.77 23.55 25.44
CA LEU A 63 -10.42 23.44 26.02
C LEU A 63 -10.00 24.72 26.77
N MET A 64 -10.42 25.89 26.31
CA MET A 64 -10.18 27.15 27.04
C MET A 64 -10.87 27.15 28.40
N ILE A 65 -12.11 26.65 28.47
CA ILE A 65 -12.88 26.54 29.72
C ILE A 65 -12.26 25.49 30.63
N GLN A 66 -11.97 24.30 30.11
CA GLN A 66 -11.41 23.19 30.88
C GLN A 66 -10.08 23.53 31.55
N HIS A 67 -9.26 24.35 30.90
CA HIS A 67 -7.94 24.74 31.40
C HIS A 67 -7.91 26.14 32.05
N ASN A 68 -9.07 26.77 32.30
CA ASN A 68 -9.19 28.11 32.88
C ASN A 68 -8.32 29.15 32.15
N CYS A 69 -8.25 29.06 30.83
CA CYS A 69 -7.46 29.95 30.00
C CYS A 69 -8.21 31.25 29.69
N SER A 70 -7.57 32.39 29.93
CA SER A 70 -8.05 33.67 29.41
C SER A 70 -8.02 33.66 27.87
N LYS A 71 -9.04 34.27 27.25
CA LYS A 71 -9.05 34.55 25.80
C LYS A 71 -8.02 35.61 25.41
N ASP A 72 -7.69 36.50 26.35
CA ASP A 72 -6.70 37.56 26.20
C ASP A 72 -5.35 37.14 26.77
N GLY A 73 -4.27 37.42 26.04
CA GLY A 73 -2.90 37.12 26.46
C GLY A 73 -1.95 36.82 25.30
N PRO A 74 -0.66 36.56 25.59
CA PRO A 74 0.40 36.44 24.58
C PRO A 74 0.27 35.17 23.74
N THR A 75 -0.13 35.25 22.47
CA THR A 75 -0.05 34.08 21.57
C THR A 75 1.41 33.65 21.42
N ALA A 76 1.64 32.36 21.15
CA ALA A 76 2.96 31.90 20.77
C ALA A 76 3.46 32.80 19.63
N PRO A 77 4.74 33.23 19.66
CA PRO A 77 5.28 34.02 18.57
C PRO A 77 4.98 33.27 17.26
N PRO A 78 4.54 33.96 16.19
CA PRO A 78 4.37 33.29 14.92
C PRO A 78 5.69 32.59 14.65
N ARG A 79 5.66 31.26 14.60
CA ARG A 79 6.84 30.48 14.26
C ARG A 79 7.40 31.19 13.03
N PRO A 80 8.70 31.58 13.01
CA PRO A 80 9.31 31.98 11.75
C PRO A 80 8.79 30.95 10.76
N ARG A 81 8.25 31.38 9.60
CA ARG A 81 8.03 30.42 8.50
C ARG A 81 9.29 29.59 8.55
N ALA A 82 9.17 28.28 8.85
CA ALA A 82 10.32 27.40 8.78
C ALA A 82 10.98 27.84 7.48
N PRO A 83 12.22 28.38 7.54
CA PRO A 83 12.82 29.03 6.37
C PRO A 83 12.47 28.11 5.22
N ALA A 84 11.72 28.63 4.24
CA ALA A 84 11.14 27.79 3.18
C ALA A 84 12.25 26.82 2.81
N PRO A 85 12.06 25.50 3.10
CA PRO A 85 13.14 24.59 3.47
C PRO A 85 14.31 24.96 2.62
N ASP A 86 15.32 25.55 3.28
CA ASP A 86 16.41 26.23 2.60
C ASP A 86 16.75 25.35 1.41
N HIS A 87 16.62 25.84 0.18
CA HIS A 87 16.71 25.00 -1.02
C HIS A 87 18.09 24.32 -1.14
N HIS A 88 18.96 24.51 -0.16
CA HIS A 88 19.84 23.51 0.43
C HIS A 88 19.08 22.34 1.11
N SER A 89 18.08 21.80 0.40
CA SER A 89 18.02 20.37 0.09
C SER A 89 19.41 19.77 0.28
N PHE A 90 19.57 18.60 0.90
CA PHE A 90 20.67 17.73 0.47
C PHE A 90 20.66 17.85 -1.06
N PRO A 91 21.64 18.51 -1.73
CA PRO A 91 21.70 18.41 -3.17
C PRO A 91 21.70 16.91 -3.34
N ALA A 92 20.74 16.35 -4.10
CA ALA A 92 20.68 14.92 -4.30
C ALA A 92 22.09 14.54 -4.72
N SER A 93 22.88 14.05 -3.75
CA SER A 93 24.28 13.84 -3.99
C SER A 93 24.27 12.84 -5.12
N GLU A 94 25.23 12.86 -6.04
CA GLU A 94 25.26 11.78 -7.02
C GLU A 94 25.23 10.40 -6.34
N THR A 95 25.65 10.35 -5.06
CA THR A 95 25.52 9.24 -4.11
C THR A 95 24.09 8.81 -3.76
N CYS A 96 23.11 9.72 -3.74
CA CYS A 96 21.71 9.46 -3.37
C CYS A 96 20.80 9.27 -4.59
N ASP A 97 21.37 9.08 -5.78
CA ASP A 97 20.66 8.54 -6.93
C ASP A 97 21.08 7.07 -7.09
N TYR A 98 20.19 6.15 -6.72
CA TYR A 98 20.48 4.72 -6.74
C TYR A 98 20.87 4.24 -8.14
N GLU A 99 20.18 4.69 -9.19
CA GLU A 99 20.46 4.23 -10.55
C GLU A 99 21.82 4.72 -11.03
N LYS A 100 22.14 5.99 -10.76
CA LYS A 100 23.44 6.57 -11.11
C LYS A 100 24.58 5.91 -10.34
N ALA A 101 24.42 5.75 -9.02
CA ALA A 101 25.41 5.09 -8.18
C ALA A 101 25.63 3.62 -8.59
N PHE A 102 24.54 2.88 -8.84
CA PHE A 102 24.61 1.49 -9.29
C PHE A 102 25.32 1.38 -10.64
N ARG A 103 24.96 2.24 -11.61
CA ARG A 103 25.60 2.25 -12.94
C ARG A 103 27.08 2.57 -12.84
N SER A 104 27.46 3.55 -12.04
CA SER A 104 28.86 3.92 -11.83
C SER A 104 29.67 2.77 -11.22
N LYS A 105 29.07 1.98 -10.32
CA LYS A 105 29.74 0.87 -9.64
C LYS A 105 29.78 -0.42 -10.46
N HIS A 106 28.73 -0.71 -11.21
CA HIS A 106 28.54 -2.01 -11.87
C HIS A 106 28.61 -1.97 -13.40
N GLY A 107 28.69 -0.78 -14.01
CA GLY A 107 28.77 -0.61 -15.48
C GLY A 107 27.50 -0.99 -16.25
N ARG A 108 26.38 -1.23 -15.55
CA ARG A 108 25.09 -1.65 -16.13
C ARG A 108 23.91 -1.09 -15.33
N PRO A 109 22.70 -0.97 -15.90
CA PRO A 109 21.52 -0.57 -15.14
C PRO A 109 21.13 -1.63 -14.09
N PRO A 110 20.50 -1.23 -12.98
CA PRO A 110 19.99 -2.16 -11.98
C PRO A 110 18.80 -2.97 -12.51
N ARG A 111 18.58 -4.13 -11.91
CA ARG A 111 17.38 -4.94 -12.13
C ARG A 111 16.33 -4.58 -11.07
N TYR A 112 15.07 -4.71 -11.46
CA TYR A 112 13.93 -4.42 -10.61
C TYR A 112 13.05 -5.65 -10.43
N GLN A 113 12.39 -5.72 -9.28
CA GLN A 113 11.40 -6.73 -8.95
C GLN A 113 10.10 -6.04 -8.53
N HIS A 114 8.99 -6.75 -8.71
CA HIS A 114 7.65 -6.24 -8.40
C HIS A 114 6.94 -7.14 -7.40
N CYS A 115 6.35 -6.54 -6.38
CA CYS A 115 5.42 -7.20 -5.46
C CYS A 115 4.10 -6.41 -5.42
N ALA A 116 3.00 -7.09 -5.17
CA ALA A 116 1.70 -6.46 -4.95
C ALA A 116 0.87 -7.22 -3.91
N ALA A 117 0.00 -6.48 -3.21
CA ALA A 117 -1.06 -7.00 -2.34
C ALA A 117 -2.36 -6.23 -2.65
N PHE A 118 -3.41 -6.94 -3.04
CA PHE A 118 -4.69 -6.36 -3.48
C PHE A 118 -5.82 -7.39 -3.30
N GLY A 119 -7.08 -6.98 -3.32
CA GLY A 119 -8.21 -7.91 -3.14
C GLY A 119 -8.30 -8.48 -1.73
N ASP A 120 -8.83 -9.70 -1.62
CA ASP A 120 -8.67 -10.55 -0.43
C ASP A 120 -7.25 -11.15 -0.40
N PRO A 121 -6.35 -10.56 0.40
CA PRO A 121 -5.10 -10.05 -0.10
C PRO A 121 -4.39 -11.10 -0.94
N HIS A 122 -4.50 -10.88 -2.23
CA HIS A 122 -3.79 -11.58 -3.27
C HIS A 122 -2.38 -11.00 -3.34
N VAL A 123 -1.42 -11.82 -2.94
CA VAL A 123 -0.02 -11.43 -2.87
C VAL A 123 0.71 -11.97 -4.08
N ARG A 124 1.24 -11.07 -4.91
CA ARG A 124 2.30 -11.36 -5.88
C ARG A 124 3.63 -11.09 -5.20
N THR A 125 4.48 -12.11 -5.04
CA THR A 125 5.81 -11.95 -4.46
C THR A 125 6.79 -11.37 -5.49
N PHE A 126 7.94 -10.91 -5.02
CA PHE A 126 9.07 -10.52 -5.86
C PHE A 126 9.61 -11.65 -6.76
N HIS A 127 9.29 -12.90 -6.42
CA HIS A 127 9.66 -14.09 -7.20
C HIS A 127 8.55 -14.53 -8.17
N ASP A 128 7.51 -13.71 -8.35
CA ASP A 128 6.36 -13.98 -9.20
C ASP A 128 5.47 -15.13 -8.71
N ASP A 129 5.60 -15.54 -7.44
CA ASP A 129 4.63 -16.44 -6.80
C ASP A 129 3.33 -15.69 -6.49
N PHE A 130 2.20 -16.40 -6.58
CA PHE A 130 0.89 -15.81 -6.34
C PHE A 130 0.10 -16.59 -5.28
N HIS A 131 -0.32 -15.89 -4.22
CA HIS A 131 -1.07 -16.48 -3.11
C HIS A 131 -2.33 -15.67 -2.81
N THR A 132 -3.43 -16.35 -2.47
CA THR A 132 -4.60 -15.73 -1.81
C THR A 132 -4.49 -15.98 -0.32
N CYS A 133 -4.66 -14.94 0.49
CA CYS A 133 -4.25 -14.98 1.88
C CYS A 133 -5.34 -14.44 2.81
N ARG A 134 -5.53 -15.10 3.95
CA ARG A 134 -6.37 -14.57 5.03
C ARG A 134 -5.69 -13.39 5.71
N VAL A 135 -4.51 -13.63 6.29
CA VAL A 135 -3.62 -12.61 6.92
C VAL A 135 -4.39 -11.51 7.66
N GLU A 136 -5.31 -11.92 8.53
CA GLU A 136 -6.09 -11.02 9.38
C GLU A 136 -5.19 -10.29 10.38
N GLY A 137 -5.49 -9.03 10.67
CA GLY A 137 -4.69 -8.19 11.55
C GLY A 137 -3.54 -7.53 10.80
N SER A 138 -2.45 -7.22 11.51
CA SER A 138 -1.31 -6.48 10.93
C SER A 138 -0.20 -7.42 10.50
N TRP A 139 0.17 -7.36 9.22
CA TRP A 139 1.21 -8.19 8.61
C TRP A 139 2.25 -7.36 7.85
N PRO A 140 3.54 -7.70 7.97
CA PRO A 140 4.59 -7.07 7.18
C PRO A 140 4.51 -7.54 5.72
N LEU A 141 4.22 -6.60 4.81
CA LEU A 141 4.42 -6.82 3.37
C LEU A 141 5.92 -6.85 3.04
N LEU A 142 6.68 -5.94 3.64
CA LEU A 142 8.11 -5.80 3.46
C LEU A 142 8.74 -5.31 4.77
N ASP A 143 9.85 -5.89 5.18
CA ASP A 143 10.69 -5.41 6.27
C ASP A 143 12.15 -5.68 5.94
N ASN A 144 12.84 -4.67 5.44
CA ASN A 144 14.23 -4.76 5.04
C ASN A 144 15.03 -3.57 5.59
N LYS A 145 16.31 -3.45 5.23
CA LYS A 145 17.20 -2.37 5.71
C LYS A 145 16.68 -0.95 5.42
N PHE A 146 15.84 -0.78 4.39
CA PHE A 146 15.45 0.53 3.86
C PHE A 146 13.97 0.87 4.08
N LEU A 147 13.10 -0.14 4.13
CA LEU A 147 11.66 0.01 4.14
C LEU A 147 11.03 -0.91 5.17
N PHE A 148 9.98 -0.43 5.81
CA PHE A 148 9.01 -1.26 6.50
C PHE A 148 7.61 -0.94 5.96
N VAL A 149 6.90 -1.96 5.50
CA VAL A 149 5.55 -1.85 4.96
C VAL A 149 4.66 -2.81 5.72
N GLN A 150 3.64 -2.26 6.39
CA GLN A 150 2.67 -3.03 7.14
C GLN A 150 1.28 -2.83 6.53
N ALA A 151 0.59 -3.93 6.29
CA ALA A 151 -0.82 -3.95 5.92
C ALA A 151 -1.65 -4.42 7.10
N THR A 152 -2.78 -3.77 7.36
CA THR A 152 -3.79 -4.25 8.30
C THR A 152 -5.01 -4.71 7.51
N SER A 153 -5.41 -5.97 7.68
CA SER A 153 -6.59 -6.55 7.05
C SER A 153 -7.65 -6.95 8.08
N ALA A 154 -8.92 -6.82 7.70
CA ALA A 154 -10.07 -7.22 8.51
C ALA A 154 -11.03 -8.09 7.68
N PRO A 155 -11.78 -9.03 8.30
CA PRO A 155 -12.76 -9.85 7.58
C PRO A 155 -13.82 -9.00 6.87
N VAL A 156 -14.21 -9.44 5.68
CA VAL A 156 -15.29 -8.78 4.90
C VAL A 156 -16.65 -8.92 5.60
N ALA A 157 -16.85 -10.03 6.31
CA ALA A 157 -18.02 -10.30 7.13
C ALA A 157 -17.63 -11.20 8.31
N GLU A 158 -18.44 -11.23 9.35
CA GLU A 158 -18.21 -12.08 10.52
C GLU A 158 -18.15 -13.57 10.11
N GLY A 159 -17.10 -14.27 10.56
CA GLY A 159 -16.84 -15.67 10.20
C GLY A 159 -16.34 -15.91 8.77
N SER A 160 -16.14 -14.86 7.95
CA SER A 160 -15.56 -14.99 6.61
C SER A 160 -14.05 -15.21 6.70
N ASN A 161 -13.54 -16.13 5.86
CA ASN A 161 -12.09 -16.26 5.65
C ASN A 161 -11.53 -15.15 4.75
N ALA A 162 -12.39 -14.48 3.98
CA ALA A 162 -11.98 -13.38 3.13
C ALA A 162 -11.89 -12.08 3.93
N THR A 163 -10.81 -11.35 3.71
CA THR A 163 -10.45 -10.10 4.35
C THR A 163 -10.26 -8.99 3.32
N VAL A 164 -10.16 -7.75 3.80
CA VAL A 164 -9.80 -6.58 3.00
C VAL A 164 -8.73 -5.79 3.73
N THR A 165 -7.75 -5.30 2.99
CA THR A 165 -6.74 -4.39 3.55
C THR A 165 -7.37 -3.02 3.78
N SER A 166 -7.43 -2.60 5.05
CA SER A 166 -8.07 -1.36 5.49
C SER A 166 -7.08 -0.25 5.83
N LYS A 167 -5.82 -0.61 6.09
CA LYS A 167 -4.76 0.34 6.42
C LYS A 167 -3.43 -0.12 5.86
N LEU A 168 -2.66 0.84 5.35
CA LEU A 168 -1.28 0.67 4.92
C LEU A 168 -0.40 1.68 5.65
N THR A 169 0.69 1.21 6.24
CA THR A 169 1.75 2.03 6.82
C THR A 169 3.05 1.72 6.11
N ILE A 170 3.70 2.75 5.55
CA ILE A 170 4.98 2.65 4.85
C ILE A 170 5.96 3.56 5.58
N ILE A 171 7.03 2.97 6.09
CA ILE A 171 8.13 3.68 6.74
C ILE A 171 9.35 3.61 5.83
N PHE A 172 9.75 4.78 5.34
CA PHE A 172 11.04 4.99 4.71
C PHE A 172 12.06 5.17 5.82
N LYS A 173 12.91 4.15 6.05
CA LYS A 173 13.90 4.17 7.13
C LYS A 173 14.99 5.22 6.82
N ASN A 174 15.54 5.81 7.87
CA ASN A 174 16.65 6.76 7.75
C ASN A 174 17.81 6.14 6.95
N MET A 175 18.29 6.86 5.94
CA MET A 175 19.53 6.57 5.24
C MET A 175 20.45 7.78 5.40
N LYS A 176 21.55 7.56 6.12
CA LYS A 176 22.58 8.58 6.35
C LYS A 176 22.95 9.27 5.03
N GLU A 177 23.05 10.60 5.06
CA GLU A 177 23.38 11.48 3.91
C GLU A 177 22.31 11.58 2.81
N CYS A 178 21.25 10.76 2.82
CA CYS A 178 20.19 10.83 1.81
C CYS A 178 18.85 11.28 2.39
N THR A 179 18.33 10.64 3.43
CA THR A 179 17.02 11.00 3.97
C THR A 179 16.87 10.64 5.44
N GLU A 180 16.14 11.49 6.16
CA GLU A 180 15.58 11.13 7.45
C GLU A 180 14.40 10.15 7.29
N GLN A 181 13.92 9.62 8.42
CA GLN A 181 12.77 8.72 8.41
C GLN A 181 11.50 9.46 7.98
N ASN A 182 10.75 8.89 7.04
CA ASN A 182 9.46 9.41 6.60
C ASN A 182 8.39 8.33 6.75
N VAL A 183 7.19 8.72 7.17
CA VAL A 183 6.06 7.79 7.38
C VAL A 183 4.91 8.20 6.48
N TYR A 184 4.43 7.26 5.69
CA TYR A 184 3.20 7.37 4.92
C TYR A 184 2.15 6.42 5.50
N ARG A 185 0.91 6.91 5.63
CA ARG A 185 -0.22 6.12 6.12
C ARG A 185 -1.44 6.38 5.26
N ALA A 186 -2.07 5.31 4.80
CA ALA A 186 -3.36 5.34 4.12
C ALA A 186 -4.36 4.46 4.86
N GLU A 187 -5.61 4.92 4.89
CA GLU A 187 -6.74 4.20 5.45
C GLU A 187 -7.89 4.23 4.43
N LEU A 188 -8.91 3.40 4.63
CA LEU A 188 -10.11 3.48 3.81
C LEU A 188 -10.68 4.91 3.85
N ASP A 189 -11.02 5.39 2.66
CA ASP A 189 -11.54 6.73 2.37
C ASP A 189 -10.53 7.86 2.62
N ASN A 190 -9.27 7.52 2.89
CA ASN A 190 -8.19 8.47 3.12
C ASN A 190 -6.86 7.97 2.53
N VAL A 191 -6.63 8.26 1.24
CA VAL A 191 -5.35 8.05 0.55
C VAL A 191 -4.69 9.43 0.34
N PRO A 192 -3.89 9.92 1.30
CA PRO A 192 -3.36 11.28 1.27
C PRO A 192 -2.22 11.44 0.25
N ALA A 193 -2.11 12.62 -0.36
CA ALA A 193 -0.97 12.98 -1.21
C ALA A 193 0.22 13.56 -0.41
N ALA A 194 0.37 13.15 0.85
CA ALA A 194 1.38 13.68 1.79
C ALA A 194 1.80 12.59 2.81
N PHE A 195 2.99 12.75 3.37
CA PHE A 195 3.47 12.01 4.54
C PHE A 195 2.69 12.43 5.80
N GLU A 196 2.85 11.67 6.89
CA GLU A 196 2.12 11.90 8.15
C GLU A 196 2.43 13.26 8.79
N ASP A 197 3.61 13.83 8.51
CA ASP A 197 4.00 15.19 8.93
C ASP A 197 3.45 16.30 8.02
N GLY A 198 2.70 15.94 6.97
CA GLY A 198 2.11 16.85 5.98
C GLY A 198 3.07 17.26 4.85
N SER A 199 4.30 16.76 4.83
CA SER A 199 5.24 17.00 3.72
C SER A 199 4.87 16.16 2.49
N VAL A 200 5.20 16.67 1.29
CA VAL A 200 5.00 15.94 0.02
C VAL A 200 6.34 15.39 -0.51
N THR A 201 7.44 15.86 0.07
CA THR A 201 8.81 15.55 -0.32
C THR A 201 9.64 15.26 0.93
N GLY A 202 10.49 14.24 0.86
CA GLY A 202 11.54 13.96 1.85
C GLY A 202 12.94 14.12 1.26
N GLY A 203 13.96 13.73 2.03
CA GLY A 203 15.34 13.71 1.56
C GLY A 203 15.57 12.72 0.41
N GLY A 204 16.68 12.85 -0.31
CA GLY A 204 17.09 11.87 -1.32
C GLY A 204 16.15 11.81 -2.53
N GLY A 205 15.39 12.89 -2.78
CA GLY A 205 14.40 12.95 -3.86
C GLY A 205 13.13 12.15 -3.58
N LEU A 206 12.90 11.71 -2.34
CA LEU A 206 11.65 11.07 -1.92
C LEU A 206 10.48 12.03 -2.17
N HIS A 207 9.43 11.58 -2.87
CA HIS A 207 8.25 12.41 -3.10
C HIS A 207 6.98 11.61 -3.36
N ILE A 208 5.83 12.22 -3.06
CA ILE A 208 4.50 11.67 -3.32
C ILE A 208 3.87 12.43 -4.49
N ARG A 209 3.28 11.68 -5.43
CA ARG A 209 2.52 12.21 -6.55
C ARG A 209 1.11 11.65 -6.51
N GLU A 210 0.13 12.55 -6.45
CA GLU A 210 -1.28 12.17 -6.61
C GLU A 210 -1.57 11.85 -8.08
N ARG A 211 -2.04 10.63 -8.35
CA ARG A 211 -2.43 10.15 -9.68
C ARG A 211 -3.94 10.28 -9.88
N SER A 212 -4.71 9.95 -8.85
CA SER A 212 -6.16 10.14 -8.79
C SER A 212 -6.55 10.71 -7.43
N PRO A 213 -7.24 11.87 -7.36
CA PRO A 213 -7.56 12.52 -6.11
C PRO A 213 -8.19 11.60 -5.07
N GLY A 214 -7.55 11.51 -3.89
CA GLY A 214 -8.00 10.71 -2.75
C GLY A 214 -8.11 9.19 -3.00
N ARG A 215 -7.64 8.67 -4.14
CA ARG A 215 -7.79 7.25 -4.52
C ARG A 215 -6.52 6.59 -4.99
N HIS A 216 -5.56 7.32 -5.54
CA HIS A 216 -4.32 6.73 -6.05
C HIS A 216 -3.17 7.71 -5.90
N VAL A 217 -2.14 7.29 -5.16
CA VAL A 217 -0.87 7.99 -5.06
C VAL A 217 0.28 7.09 -5.45
N GLU A 218 1.34 7.71 -5.95
CA GLU A 218 2.61 7.08 -6.25
C GLU A 218 3.70 7.74 -5.42
N ILE A 219 4.46 6.95 -4.67
CA ILE A 219 5.56 7.40 -3.82
C ILE A 219 6.87 6.94 -4.47
N ARG A 220 7.70 7.89 -4.87
CA ARG A 220 9.00 7.62 -5.51
C ARG A 220 10.12 7.87 -4.52
N ALA A 221 11.00 6.88 -4.37
CA ALA A 221 12.19 6.92 -3.54
C ALA A 221 13.44 6.65 -4.40
N PRO A 222 13.93 7.65 -5.17
CA PRO A 222 15.06 7.49 -6.09
C PRO A 222 16.34 7.01 -5.41
N TYR A 223 16.58 7.44 -4.17
CA TYR A 223 17.75 7.08 -3.37
C TYR A 223 17.89 5.58 -3.05
N ILE A 224 16.82 4.80 -3.22
CA ILE A 224 16.81 3.33 -3.09
C ILE A 224 16.18 2.65 -4.31
N GLY A 225 16.06 3.35 -5.45
CA GLY A 225 15.48 2.77 -6.68
C GLY A 225 14.12 2.12 -6.42
N THR A 226 13.23 2.80 -5.70
CA THR A 226 11.93 2.23 -5.33
C THR A 226 10.78 3.15 -5.76
N THR A 227 9.71 2.56 -6.25
CA THR A 227 8.42 3.23 -6.50
C THR A 227 7.31 2.40 -5.90
N ILE A 228 6.41 3.04 -5.16
CA ILE A 228 5.26 2.39 -4.52
C ILE A 228 3.99 3.05 -5.05
N ALA A 229 2.99 2.27 -5.43
CA ALA A 229 1.64 2.75 -5.68
C ALA A 229 0.72 2.29 -4.55
N VAL A 230 -0.11 3.21 -4.06
CA VAL A 230 -1.19 2.94 -3.12
C VAL A 230 -2.50 3.35 -3.76
N ARG A 231 -3.43 2.41 -3.89
CA ARG A 231 -4.74 2.63 -4.50
C ARG A 231 -5.84 2.26 -3.52
N GLN A 232 -6.96 2.98 -3.59
CA GLN A 232 -8.22 2.53 -3.05
C GLN A 232 -9.18 2.21 -4.20
N ALA A 233 -9.73 1.01 -4.16
CA ALA A 233 -10.81 0.56 -5.04
C ALA A 233 -11.85 -0.16 -4.18
N ALA A 234 -13.14 0.11 -4.40
CA ALA A 234 -14.19 -0.35 -3.50
C ALA A 234 -13.87 0.04 -2.03
N ARG A 235 -14.02 -0.91 -1.09
CA ARG A 235 -13.69 -0.74 0.33
C ARG A 235 -12.39 -1.44 0.72
N GLN A 236 -11.37 -1.35 -0.12
CA GLN A 236 -10.06 -1.96 0.12
C GLN A 236 -8.91 -1.10 -0.42
N LEU A 237 -7.77 -1.20 0.24
CA LEU A 237 -6.51 -0.65 -0.21
C LEU A 237 -5.72 -1.71 -0.99
N SER A 238 -5.03 -1.28 -2.03
CA SER A 238 -4.06 -2.07 -2.77
C SER A 238 -2.68 -1.42 -2.66
N PHE A 239 -1.67 -2.27 -2.55
CA PHE A 239 -0.26 -1.91 -2.49
C PHE A 239 0.47 -2.57 -3.66
N SER A 240 1.27 -1.78 -4.37
CA SER A 240 2.15 -2.26 -5.43
C SER A 240 3.52 -1.62 -5.26
N ILE A 241 4.59 -2.39 -5.40
CA ILE A 241 5.97 -1.88 -5.29
C ILE A 241 6.83 -2.36 -6.45
N ARG A 242 7.60 -1.45 -7.04
CA ARG A 242 8.78 -1.73 -7.85
C ARG A 242 10.00 -1.39 -7.01
N ALA A 243 10.83 -2.39 -6.71
CA ALA A 243 12.04 -2.20 -5.92
C ALA A 243 13.26 -2.72 -6.69
N ALA A 244 14.40 -2.02 -6.55
CA ALA A 244 15.67 -2.54 -7.02
C ALA A 244 15.98 -3.88 -6.35
N GLU A 245 16.57 -4.82 -7.10
CA GLU A 245 16.84 -6.18 -6.62
C GLU A 245 17.69 -6.21 -5.33
N GLU A 246 18.72 -5.35 -5.24
CA GLU A 246 19.56 -5.27 -4.03
C GLU A 246 18.79 -4.73 -2.81
N VAL A 247 17.79 -3.87 -3.04
CA VAL A 247 16.95 -3.30 -1.99
C VAL A 247 15.91 -4.32 -1.53
N ALA A 248 15.26 -5.02 -2.46
CA ALA A 248 14.30 -6.08 -2.16
C ALA A 248 14.92 -7.23 -1.35
N ARG A 249 16.21 -7.53 -1.57
CA ARG A 249 16.94 -8.63 -0.91
C ARG A 249 17.73 -8.21 0.35
N ALA A 250 17.71 -6.93 0.75
CA ALA A 250 18.52 -6.42 1.86
C ALA A 250 17.85 -6.59 3.24
N PHE A 251 17.57 -7.83 3.65
CA PHE A 251 16.98 -8.15 4.96
C PHE A 251 17.79 -9.24 5.68
N THR A 252 17.66 -9.32 7.00
CA THR A 252 18.36 -10.32 7.83
C THR A 252 17.51 -11.56 8.08
N ALA A 253 18.10 -12.62 8.67
CA ALA A 253 17.38 -13.86 8.96
C ALA A 253 16.25 -13.68 9.98
N GLU A 254 16.35 -12.66 10.85
CA GLU A 254 15.32 -12.32 11.84
C GLU A 254 14.09 -11.64 11.22
N GLN A 255 14.18 -11.24 9.95
CA GLN A 255 13.10 -10.61 9.17
C GLN A 255 12.47 -11.61 8.19
N ASP A 256 12.29 -12.87 8.62
CA ASP A 256 11.84 -13.97 7.77
C ASP A 256 10.36 -13.88 7.36
N LEU A 257 9.53 -13.20 8.15
CA LEU A 257 8.13 -12.95 7.84
C LEU A 257 7.96 -11.69 6.98
N GLN A 258 7.91 -11.85 5.66
CA GLN A 258 7.62 -10.77 4.70
C GLN A 258 6.80 -11.29 3.52
N LEU A 259 5.56 -10.81 3.36
CA LEU A 259 4.66 -11.31 2.33
C LEU A 259 5.19 -11.09 0.90
N CYS A 260 5.89 -9.98 0.63
CA CYS A 260 6.50 -9.75 -0.68
C CYS A 260 7.66 -10.69 -1.02
N VAL A 261 8.29 -11.31 -0.03
CA VAL A 261 9.46 -12.17 -0.25
C VAL A 261 9.04 -13.63 -0.37
N ALA A 262 8.41 -14.16 0.69
CA ALA A 262 8.07 -15.58 0.82
C ALA A 262 6.57 -15.86 0.58
N GLY A 263 5.76 -14.82 0.42
CA GLY A 263 4.31 -14.95 0.39
C GLY A 263 3.73 -15.31 1.76
N CYS A 264 2.50 -15.78 1.74
CA CYS A 264 1.78 -16.06 2.98
C CYS A 264 2.17 -17.42 3.57
N PRO A 265 2.29 -17.52 4.91
CA PRO A 265 2.48 -18.80 5.59
C PRO A 265 1.41 -19.80 5.19
N ARG A 266 1.74 -21.10 5.14
CA ARG A 266 0.81 -22.15 4.67
C ARG A 266 -0.54 -22.14 5.41
N SER A 267 -0.54 -21.86 6.72
CA SER A 267 -1.75 -21.76 7.55
C SER A 267 -2.63 -20.55 7.24
N GLN A 268 -2.12 -19.58 6.49
CA GLN A 268 -2.85 -18.38 6.07
C GLN A 268 -3.27 -18.41 4.60
N ARG A 269 -2.93 -19.47 3.85
CA ARG A 269 -3.28 -19.60 2.44
C ARG A 269 -4.73 -20.05 2.29
N ILE A 270 -5.47 -19.38 1.42
CA ILE A 270 -6.87 -19.69 1.09
C ILE A 270 -6.92 -20.37 -0.28
N SER A 271 -7.76 -21.40 -0.40
CA SER A 271 -8.10 -21.98 -1.70
C SER A 271 -9.02 -21.04 -2.49
N ARG A 272 -8.67 -20.77 -3.75
CA ARG A 272 -9.47 -19.92 -4.66
C ARG A 272 -10.74 -20.62 -5.19
N SER A 273 -11.10 -21.76 -4.61
CA SER A 273 -12.31 -22.51 -4.98
C SER A 273 -13.55 -21.73 -4.54
N VAL A 274 -14.23 -21.12 -5.51
CA VAL A 274 -15.52 -20.45 -5.31
C VAL A 274 -16.63 -21.49 -5.17
N HIS A 275 -17.37 -21.46 -4.06
CA HIS A 275 -18.54 -22.31 -3.84
C HIS A 275 -19.77 -21.64 -4.49
N GLY A 276 -20.53 -22.39 -5.29
CA GLY A 276 -21.71 -21.89 -6.00
C GLY A 276 -21.44 -21.56 -7.47
N ARG A 277 -21.90 -22.44 -8.38
CA ARG A 277 -21.67 -22.31 -9.82
C ARG A 277 -22.25 -21.02 -10.41
N ALA A 278 -23.43 -20.58 -9.96
CA ALA A 278 -24.08 -19.37 -10.46
C ALA A 278 -23.30 -18.10 -10.09
N ALA A 279 -22.89 -17.95 -8.82
CA ALA A 279 -22.08 -16.80 -8.36
C ALA A 279 -20.75 -16.73 -9.12
N ALA A 280 -20.08 -17.87 -9.30
CA ALA A 280 -18.84 -17.94 -10.07
C ALA A 280 -19.02 -17.55 -11.55
N GLN A 281 -20.16 -17.87 -12.17
CA GLN A 281 -20.45 -17.49 -13.56
C GLN A 281 -20.70 -15.99 -13.70
N VAL A 282 -21.48 -15.39 -12.79
CA VAL A 282 -21.71 -13.95 -12.77
C VAL A 282 -20.39 -13.19 -12.55
N ALA A 283 -19.59 -13.62 -11.57
CA ALA A 283 -18.29 -13.03 -11.29
C ALA A 283 -17.35 -13.11 -12.50
N ARG A 284 -17.30 -14.26 -13.19
CA ARG A 284 -16.52 -14.42 -14.43
C ARG A 284 -16.94 -13.44 -15.52
N ALA A 285 -18.24 -13.25 -15.74
CA ALA A 285 -18.74 -12.32 -16.75
C ALA A 285 -18.31 -10.88 -16.45
N LEU A 286 -18.43 -10.45 -15.18
CA LEU A 286 -17.99 -9.13 -14.72
C LEU A 286 -16.47 -8.93 -14.88
N CYS A 287 -15.68 -9.90 -14.43
CA CYS A 287 -14.22 -9.83 -14.53
C CYS A 287 -13.72 -9.85 -15.97
N LYS A 288 -14.42 -10.55 -16.87
CA LYS A 288 -14.06 -10.61 -18.30
C LYS A 288 -14.33 -9.29 -19.04
N ALA A 289 -15.26 -8.48 -18.54
CA ALA A 289 -15.50 -7.15 -19.08
C ALA A 289 -14.39 -6.16 -18.69
N THR A 290 -13.70 -6.39 -17.57
CA THR A 290 -12.69 -5.47 -17.02
C THR A 290 -11.25 -5.90 -17.31
N LEU A 291 -10.96 -7.20 -17.32
CA LEU A 291 -9.60 -7.73 -17.43
C LEU A 291 -9.34 -8.37 -18.80
N PRO A 292 -8.12 -8.22 -19.36
CA PRO A 292 -7.86 -8.58 -20.75
C PRO A 292 -7.71 -10.10 -20.99
N VAL A 293 -7.31 -10.88 -19.97
CA VAL A 293 -7.02 -12.31 -20.09
C VAL A 293 -7.41 -13.05 -18.80
N GLU A 294 -7.59 -14.37 -18.87
CA GLU A 294 -8.02 -15.22 -17.74
C GLU A 294 -6.84 -15.71 -16.85
N ASP A 295 -5.91 -14.81 -16.50
CA ASP A 295 -4.72 -15.07 -15.70
C ASP A 295 -4.96 -15.00 -14.17
N VAL A 296 -3.90 -14.97 -13.36
CA VAL A 296 -4.01 -14.82 -11.90
C VAL A 296 -4.78 -13.57 -11.44
N TYR A 297 -4.70 -12.43 -12.14
CA TYR A 297 -5.47 -11.22 -11.78
C TYR A 297 -6.96 -11.45 -12.04
N PHE A 298 -7.30 -12.09 -13.16
CA PHE A 298 -8.68 -12.48 -13.46
C PHE A 298 -9.23 -13.48 -12.47
N GLN A 299 -8.49 -14.54 -12.15
CA GLN A 299 -8.95 -15.51 -11.15
C GLN A 299 -9.13 -14.87 -9.76
N SER A 300 -8.43 -13.76 -9.47
CA SER A 300 -8.50 -13.02 -8.20
C SER A 300 -9.75 -12.16 -8.17
N CYS A 301 -9.98 -11.43 -9.24
CA CYS A 301 -11.25 -10.74 -9.47
C CYS A 301 -12.45 -11.68 -9.31
N VAL A 302 -12.41 -12.87 -9.94
CA VAL A 302 -13.52 -13.82 -9.87
C VAL A 302 -13.77 -14.29 -8.44
N PHE A 303 -12.70 -14.56 -7.69
CA PHE A 303 -12.79 -14.95 -6.29
C PHE A 303 -13.41 -13.82 -5.46
N ASP A 304 -12.84 -12.62 -5.52
CA ASP A 304 -13.28 -11.46 -4.74
C ASP A 304 -14.73 -11.09 -5.03
N VAL A 305 -15.13 -11.00 -6.31
CA VAL A 305 -16.50 -10.66 -6.71
C VAL A 305 -17.49 -11.74 -6.29
N ALA A 306 -17.11 -13.03 -6.40
CA ALA A 306 -18.00 -14.11 -6.00
C ALA A 306 -18.17 -14.22 -4.48
N VAL A 307 -17.12 -13.93 -3.71
CA VAL A 307 -17.17 -13.98 -2.24
C VAL A 307 -17.83 -12.74 -1.64
N SER A 308 -17.54 -11.56 -2.16
CA SER A 308 -18.11 -10.30 -1.67
C SER A 308 -19.53 -10.03 -2.21
N GLY A 309 -19.84 -10.51 -3.40
CA GLY A 309 -21.04 -10.11 -4.15
C GLY A 309 -20.97 -8.68 -4.71
N ASP A 310 -19.83 -8.00 -4.62
CA ASP A 310 -19.66 -6.61 -5.03
C ASP A 310 -18.83 -6.50 -6.33
N ALA A 311 -19.44 -5.99 -7.40
CA ALA A 311 -18.80 -5.80 -8.69
C ALA A 311 -17.64 -4.79 -8.65
N ASN A 312 -17.57 -3.91 -7.65
CA ASN A 312 -16.48 -2.95 -7.51
C ASN A 312 -15.13 -3.62 -7.22
N PHE A 313 -15.11 -4.86 -6.75
CA PHE A 313 -13.88 -5.64 -6.57
C PHE A 313 -13.16 -5.94 -7.89
N THR A 314 -13.84 -5.83 -9.04
CA THR A 314 -13.20 -5.88 -10.36
C THR A 314 -12.10 -4.81 -10.51
N MET A 315 -12.29 -3.64 -9.90
CA MET A 315 -11.37 -2.51 -9.99
C MET A 315 -10.07 -2.72 -9.22
N ALA A 316 -10.08 -3.54 -8.16
CA ALA A 316 -8.87 -3.83 -7.38
C ALA A 316 -7.90 -4.68 -8.22
N ALA A 317 -8.40 -5.76 -8.84
CA ALA A 317 -7.61 -6.58 -9.75
C ALA A 317 -7.15 -5.80 -10.99
N HIS A 318 -8.01 -4.93 -11.55
CA HIS A 318 -7.64 -4.06 -12.66
C HIS A 318 -6.49 -3.10 -12.27
N GLY A 319 -6.63 -2.41 -11.13
CA GLY A 319 -5.59 -1.49 -10.65
C GLY A 319 -4.26 -2.20 -10.38
N ALA A 320 -4.30 -3.40 -9.81
CA ALA A 320 -3.09 -4.21 -9.59
C ALA A 320 -2.44 -4.66 -10.92
N LEU A 321 -3.23 -4.97 -11.94
CA LEU A 321 -2.71 -5.30 -13.27
C LEU A 321 -2.07 -4.07 -13.95
N GLU A 322 -2.67 -2.88 -13.80
CA GLU A 322 -2.08 -1.63 -14.30
C GLU A 322 -0.74 -1.33 -13.61
N ASP A 323 -0.69 -1.44 -12.28
CA ASP A 323 0.55 -1.22 -11.54
C ASP A 323 1.62 -2.24 -11.96
N ALA A 324 1.24 -3.51 -12.11
CA ALA A 324 2.18 -4.55 -12.57
C ALA A 324 2.71 -4.27 -13.98
N ARG A 325 1.88 -3.75 -14.89
CA ARG A 325 2.31 -3.34 -16.23
C ARG A 325 3.35 -2.22 -16.18
N ASP A 326 3.20 -1.27 -15.26
CA ASP A 326 4.13 -0.16 -15.09
C ASP A 326 5.41 -0.58 -14.32
N PHE A 327 5.32 -1.58 -13.44
CA PHE A 327 6.37 -1.92 -12.48
C PHE A 327 7.22 -3.13 -12.87
N LEU A 328 6.69 -4.04 -13.68
CA LEU A 328 7.45 -5.20 -14.15
C LEU A 328 8.43 -4.80 -15.26
N PRO A 329 9.72 -5.18 -15.16
CA PRO A 329 10.69 -4.93 -16.23
C PRO A 329 10.49 -5.83 -17.46
N ASP A 330 9.84 -6.98 -17.27
CA ASP A 330 9.62 -8.00 -18.30
C ASP A 330 8.11 -8.21 -18.49
N ALA A 331 7.62 -7.80 -19.66
CA ALA A 331 6.20 -7.95 -20.02
C ALA A 331 5.76 -9.41 -20.11
N GLY A 332 6.68 -10.35 -20.37
CA GLY A 332 6.40 -11.79 -20.38
C GLY A 332 6.00 -12.34 -19.01
N LYS A 333 6.34 -11.62 -17.93
CA LYS A 333 5.98 -11.98 -16.55
C LYS A 333 4.70 -11.31 -16.06
N LEU A 334 4.08 -10.45 -16.87
CA LEU A 334 2.85 -9.75 -16.49
C LEU A 334 1.74 -10.75 -16.19
N HIS A 335 1.45 -11.62 -17.15
CA HIS A 335 0.38 -12.60 -17.07
C HIS A 335 0.92 -13.94 -16.58
N ILE A 336 0.43 -14.38 -15.42
CA ILE A 336 0.72 -15.70 -14.87
C ILE A 336 -0.51 -16.57 -15.09
N PHE A 337 -0.39 -17.58 -15.93
CA PHE A 337 -1.44 -18.56 -16.15
C PHE A 337 -1.22 -19.73 -15.21
N GLN A 338 -2.23 -20.06 -14.40
CA GLN A 338 -2.17 -21.31 -13.65
C GLN A 338 -2.18 -22.45 -14.66
N ALA A 339 -1.23 -23.38 -14.55
CA ALA A 339 -1.36 -24.66 -15.25
C ALA A 339 -2.72 -25.21 -14.85
N ALA A 340 -3.60 -25.45 -15.83
CA ALA A 340 -4.87 -26.13 -15.58
C ALA A 340 -4.54 -27.32 -14.68
N ALA A 341 -5.19 -27.40 -13.51
CA ALA A 341 -5.01 -28.52 -12.60
C ALA A 341 -5.07 -29.76 -13.48
N GLY A 342 -3.90 -30.37 -13.69
CA GLY A 342 -3.77 -31.43 -14.66
C GLY A 342 -4.86 -32.41 -14.29
N CYS A 343 -5.71 -32.76 -15.25
CA CYS A 343 -6.27 -34.09 -15.22
C CYS A 343 -5.07 -34.98 -14.85
N PRO A 344 -5.09 -35.73 -13.74
CA PRO A 344 -4.06 -36.74 -13.55
C PRO A 344 -4.08 -37.50 -14.87
N HIS A 345 -2.97 -37.46 -15.61
CA HIS A 345 -2.82 -38.29 -16.78
C HIS A 345 -3.15 -39.69 -16.27
N ALA A 346 -4.34 -40.17 -16.63
CA ALA A 346 -4.62 -41.58 -16.53
C ALA A 346 -3.44 -42.22 -17.26
N PRO A 347 -2.68 -43.12 -16.61
CA PRO A 347 -1.67 -43.86 -17.34
C PRO A 347 -2.39 -44.46 -18.56
N PRO A 348 -1.75 -44.47 -19.74
CA PRO A 348 -2.37 -45.10 -20.91
C PRO A 348 -2.80 -46.52 -20.50
N PRO A 349 -3.95 -47.03 -20.96
CA PRO A 349 -4.39 -48.36 -20.59
C PRO A 349 -3.39 -49.37 -21.15
N PHE A 350 -2.39 -49.73 -20.36
CA PHE A 350 -1.42 -50.79 -20.63
C PHE A 350 -2.10 -52.17 -20.78
N GLY A 351 -3.42 -52.26 -20.55
CA GLY A 351 -4.24 -53.45 -20.74
C GLY A 351 -4.73 -53.72 -22.17
N LEU A 352 -4.60 -52.80 -23.13
CA LEU A 352 -5.05 -53.07 -24.52
C LEU A 352 -3.94 -53.48 -25.50
N LEU A 353 -2.65 -53.31 -25.14
CA LEU A 353 -1.55 -53.73 -26.02
C LEU A 353 -1.23 -55.23 -25.92
N LEU A 354 -1.61 -55.90 -24.84
CA LEU A 354 -1.39 -57.35 -24.66
C LEU A 354 -2.42 -58.23 -25.38
N LEU A 355 -3.59 -57.69 -25.74
CA LEU A 355 -4.59 -58.40 -26.55
C LEU A 355 -4.27 -58.38 -28.06
N LEU A 356 -3.48 -57.41 -28.53
CA LEU A 356 -3.05 -57.32 -29.93
C LEU A 356 -1.77 -58.15 -30.21
N CYS A 357 -0.93 -58.40 -29.20
CA CYS A 357 0.20 -59.33 -29.34
C CYS A 357 -0.21 -60.82 -29.23
N GLY A 358 -1.30 -61.13 -28.51
CA GLY A 358 -1.82 -62.51 -28.43
C GLY A 358 -2.47 -63.02 -29.72
N LEU A 359 -3.05 -62.13 -30.53
CA LEU A 359 -3.69 -62.50 -31.81
C LEU A 359 -2.70 -62.62 -32.98
N CYS A 360 -1.50 -62.02 -32.89
CA CYS A 360 -0.45 -62.22 -33.89
C CYS A 360 0.32 -63.55 -33.71
N ALA A 361 0.36 -64.11 -32.49
CA ALA A 361 1.07 -65.37 -32.21
C ALA A 361 0.29 -66.63 -32.62
N LEU A 362 -1.02 -66.52 -32.89
CA LEU A 362 -1.87 -67.64 -33.34
C LEU A 362 -1.99 -67.77 -34.87
N TRP A 363 -1.39 -66.86 -35.65
CA TRP A 363 -1.32 -66.97 -37.12
C TRP A 363 0.02 -67.52 -37.63
N SER A 364 0.95 -67.89 -36.73
CA SER A 364 2.23 -68.52 -37.10
C SER A 364 2.24 -70.05 -36.86
N LEU A 365 1.08 -70.65 -36.61
CA LEU A 365 0.89 -72.10 -36.44
C LEU A 365 -0.38 -72.55 -37.21
N LEU A 366 -0.36 -72.41 -38.53
CA LEU A 366 -1.17 -73.17 -39.48
C LEU A 366 -0.57 -73.07 -40.89
#